data_AF-A0A661AI04-F1
#
_entry.id   AF-A0A661AI04-F1
#
_cell.length_a   1.000
_cell.length_b   1.000
_cell.length_c   1.000
_cell.angle_alpha   90.00
_cell.angle_beta   90.00
_cell.angle_gamma   90.00
#
_symmetry.space_group_name_H-M   'P 1'
#
loop_
_entity.id
_entity.type
_entity.pdbx_description
1 polymer ?
#
loop_
_entity_poly.entity_id
_entity_poly.type
_entity_poly.pdbx_seq_one_letter_code
_entity_poly.pdbx_strand_id
1 'polypeptide(L)'
;MNCRELLELLSEYIEGELPPELRGEMECHIEECPQCKLVIDTLKLTIKLYNCLEPCTLPEKIKEEVLGKLKALHERRKHGTFKG
;
A
#
# COMPACT_ATOMS: atom_id res chain seq x y z
N MET A 1 -7.85 -6.67 21.29
CA MET A 1 -8.26 -5.30 20.91
C MET A 1 -9.78 -5.13 20.82
N ASN A 2 -10.25 -3.88 20.81
CA ASN A 2 -11.64 -3.48 20.59
C ASN A 2 -11.85 -2.79 19.23
N CYS A 3 -13.12 -2.51 18.89
CA CYS A 3 -13.49 -1.93 17.59
C CYS A 3 -12.85 -0.56 17.32
N ARG A 4 -12.62 0.26 18.34
CA ARG A 4 -12.01 1.58 18.20
C ARG A 4 -10.52 1.45 17.88
N GLU A 5 -9.81 0.60 18.62
CA GLU A 5 -8.39 0.31 18.38
C GLU A 5 -8.18 -0.27 16.98
N LEU A 6 -9.08 -1.14 16.52
CA LEU A 6 -9.04 -1.66 15.15
C LEU A 6 -9.17 -0.54 14.10
N LEU A 7 -10.11 0.39 14.30
CA LEU A 7 -10.31 1.51 13.37
C LEU A 7 -9.11 2.46 13.35
N GLU A 8 -8.45 2.66 14.50
CA GLU A 8 -7.26 3.49 14.61
C GLU A 8 -6.05 2.88 13.87
N LEU A 9 -5.98 1.55 13.76
CA LEU A 9 -4.90 0.79 13.09
C LEU A 9 -5.24 0.38 11.65
N LEU A 10 -6.36 0.87 11.11
CA LEU A 10 -6.94 0.37 9.87
C LEU A 10 -6.06 0.68 8.65
N SER A 11 -5.39 1.84 8.63
CA SER A 11 -4.51 2.24 7.53
C SER A 11 -3.29 1.31 7.45
N GLU A 12 -2.60 1.13 8.57
CA GLU A 12 -1.43 0.27 8.71
C GLU A 12 -1.77 -1.20 8.39
N TYR A 13 -2.98 -1.64 8.76
CA TYR A 13 -3.49 -2.97 8.40
C TYR A 13 -3.63 -3.18 6.88
N ILE A 14 -4.13 -2.18 6.16
CA ILE A 14 -4.29 -2.23 4.70
C ILE A 14 -2.94 -2.16 4.00
N GLU A 15 -2.05 -1.33 4.50
CA GLU A 15 -0.70 -1.11 3.95
C GLU A 15 0.24 -2.28 4.29
N GLY A 16 -0.15 -3.15 5.23
CA GLY A 16 0.62 -4.32 5.62
C GLY A 16 1.82 -3.98 6.51
N GLU A 17 1.78 -2.85 7.21
CA GLU A 17 2.87 -2.32 8.03
C GLU A 17 2.79 -2.77 9.49
N LEU A 18 1.73 -3.48 9.87
CA LEU A 18 1.56 -3.97 11.24
C LEU A 18 2.52 -5.11 11.58
N PRO A 19 3.06 -5.12 12.81
CA PRO A 19 3.74 -6.30 13.35
C PRO A 19 2.87 -7.56 13.28
N PRO A 20 3.44 -8.74 13.03
CA PRO A 20 2.68 -9.99 12.88
C PRO A 20 1.73 -10.29 14.04
N GLU A 21 2.15 -10.00 15.26
CA GLU A 21 1.39 -10.25 16.48
C GLU A 21 0.12 -9.38 16.52
N LEU A 22 0.29 -8.08 16.25
CA LEU A 22 -0.81 -7.11 16.24
C LEU A 22 -1.78 -7.36 15.07
N ARG A 23 -1.24 -7.78 13.92
CA ARG A 23 -2.04 -8.22 12.78
C ARG A 23 -2.93 -9.42 13.14
N GLY A 24 -2.38 -10.40 13.86
CA GLY A 24 -3.14 -11.54 14.35
C GLY A 24 -4.27 -11.14 15.30
N GLU A 25 -4.01 -10.21 16.23
CA GLU A 25 -5.06 -9.70 17.13
C GLU A 25 -6.19 -8.99 16.37
N MET A 26 -5.87 -8.23 15.31
CA MET A 26 -6.88 -7.63 14.43
C MET A 26 -7.70 -8.68 13.71
N GLU A 27 -7.05 -9.69 13.13
CA GLU A 27 -7.74 -10.75 12.39
C GLU A 27 -8.71 -11.52 13.30
N CYS A 28 -8.29 -11.88 14.51
CA CYS A 28 -9.18 -12.47 15.51
C CYS A 28 -10.41 -11.58 15.80
N HIS A 29 -10.20 -10.28 16.01
CA HIS A 29 -11.32 -9.36 16.26
C HIS A 29 -12.27 -9.24 15.07
N ILE A 30 -11.75 -9.19 13.85
CA ILE A 30 -12.55 -9.11 12.60
C ILE A 30 -13.41 -10.36 12.46
N GLU A 31 -12.88 -11.54 12.81
CA GLU A 31 -13.63 -12.80 12.75
C GLU A 31 -14.77 -12.85 13.77
N GLU A 32 -14.55 -12.36 14.98
CA GLU A 32 -15.51 -12.43 16.09
C GLU A 32 -16.51 -11.26 16.11
N CYS A 33 -16.21 -10.14 15.45
CA CYS A 33 -17.03 -8.94 15.47
C CYS A 33 -17.72 -8.67 14.11
N PRO A 34 -19.05 -8.90 13.99
CA PRO A 34 -19.79 -8.68 12.74
C PRO A 34 -19.71 -7.24 12.20
N GLN A 35 -19.63 -6.25 13.10
CA GLN A 35 -19.53 -4.84 12.71
C GLN A 35 -18.18 -4.54 12.04
N CYS A 36 -17.07 -4.98 12.65
CA CYS A 36 -15.74 -4.80 12.08
C CYS A 36 -15.58 -5.60 10.79
N LYS A 37 -16.16 -6.81 10.70
CA LYS A 37 -16.21 -7.58 9.46
C LYS A 37 -16.86 -6.81 8.32
N LEU A 38 -18.04 -6.23 8.56
CA LEU A 38 -18.74 -5.42 7.56
C LEU A 38 -17.91 -4.21 7.11
N VAL A 39 -17.24 -3.52 8.06
CA VAL A 39 -16.36 -2.38 7.75
C VAL A 39 -15.22 -2.81 6.83
N ILE A 40 -14.52 -3.90 7.18
CA ILE A 40 -13.38 -4.42 6.40
C ILE A 40 -13.82 -4.88 5.01
N ASP A 41 -14.94 -5.59 4.91
CA ASP A 41 -15.45 -6.06 3.63
C ASP A 41 -15.84 -4.90 2.71
N THR A 42 -16.50 -3.86 3.27
CA THR A 42 -16.87 -2.65 2.53
C THR A 42 -15.64 -1.87 2.06
N LEU A 43 -14.60 -1.80 2.89
CA LEU A 43 -13.36 -1.14 2.55
C LEU A 43 -12.60 -1.87 1.44
N LYS A 44 -12.53 -3.21 1.52
CA LYS A 44 -11.95 -4.05 0.45
C LYS A 44 -12.68 -3.85 -0.88
N LEU A 45 -14.02 -3.74 -0.86
CA LEU A 45 -14.80 -3.42 -2.04
C LEU A 45 -14.44 -2.02 -2.59
N THR A 46 -14.30 -1.03 -1.72
CA THR A 46 -13.89 0.33 -2.11
C THR A 46 -12.53 0.31 -2.81
N ILE A 47 -11.53 -0.36 -2.22
CA ILE A 47 -10.20 -0.52 -2.81
C ILE A 47 -10.29 -1.21 -4.18
N LYS A 48 -11.09 -2.29 -4.29
CA LYS A 48 -11.30 -3.00 -5.55
C LYS A 48 -11.89 -2.09 -6.63
N LEU A 49 -12.90 -1.28 -6.29
CA LEU A 49 -13.52 -0.34 -7.22
C LEU A 49 -12.50 0.69 -7.73
N TYR A 50 -11.68 1.26 -6.85
CA TYR A 50 -10.60 2.16 -7.25
C TYR A 50 -9.61 1.49 -8.21
N ASN A 51 -9.25 0.22 -7.97
CA ASN A 51 -8.34 -0.53 -8.84
C ASN A 51 -8.97 -0.95 -10.18
N CYS A 52 -10.30 -0.93 -10.30
CA CYS A 52 -11.01 -1.18 -11.56
C CYS A 52 -11.20 0.09 -12.41
N LEU A 53 -10.85 1.27 -11.89
CA LEU A 53 -10.87 2.50 -12.70
C LEU A 53 -9.84 2.37 -13.82
N GLU A 54 -10.17 2.93 -14.99
CA GLU A 54 -9.22 3.00 -16.09
C GLU A 54 -7.94 3.67 -15.58
N PRO A 55 -6.77 3.01 -15.73
CA PRO A 55 -5.52 3.59 -15.30
C PRO A 55 -5.33 4.93 -15.99
N CYS A 56 -5.12 5.99 -15.22
CA CYS A 56 -4.73 7.27 -15.79
C CYS A 56 -3.48 7.05 -16.65
N THR A 57 -3.58 7.32 -17.95
CA THR A 57 -2.44 7.22 -18.85
C THR A 57 -1.38 8.23 -18.41
N LEU A 58 -0.21 7.75 -18.01
CA LEU A 58 0.92 8.61 -17.68
C LEU A 58 1.27 9.48 -18.90
N PRO A 59 1.30 10.83 -18.79
CA PRO A 59 1.69 11.67 -19.92
C PRO A 59 3.09 11.29 -20.41
N GLU A 60 3.24 11.06 -21.72
CA GLU A 60 4.50 10.54 -22.29
C GLU A 60 5.72 11.39 -21.93
N LYS A 61 5.55 12.72 -21.85
CA LYS A 61 6.61 13.64 -21.40
C LYS A 61 7.18 13.26 -20.02
N ILE A 62 6.32 12.94 -19.05
CA ILE A 62 6.75 12.58 -17.70
C ILE A 62 7.46 11.22 -17.72
N LYS A 63 6.93 10.27 -18.49
CA LYS A 63 7.54 8.95 -18.68
C LYS A 63 8.95 9.04 -19.27
N GLU A 64 9.12 9.84 -20.31
CA GLU A 64 10.43 10.09 -20.93
C GLU A 64 11.41 10.74 -19.96
N GLU A 65 11.00 11.76 -19.21
CA GLU A 65 11.84 12.43 -18.21
C GLU A 65 12.30 11.47 -17.10
N VAL A 66 11.38 10.67 -16.55
CA VAL A 66 11.69 9.70 -15.49
C VAL A 66 12.61 8.60 -16.02
N LEU A 67 12.30 8.01 -17.18
CA LEU A 67 13.15 6.97 -17.80
C LEU A 67 14.54 7.51 -18.13
N GLY A 68 14.64 8.74 -18.62
CA GLY A 68 15.92 9.41 -18.87
C GLY A 68 16.76 9.53 -17.59
N LYS A 69 16.16 10.00 -16.49
CA LYS A 69 16.83 10.11 -15.18
C LYS A 69 17.26 8.76 -14.63
N LEU A 70 16.41 7.72 -14.74
CA LEU A 70 16.71 6.37 -14.30
C LEU A 70 17.88 5.75 -15.09
N LYS A 71 17.89 5.91 -16.42
CA LYS A 71 19.01 5.49 -17.27
C LYS A 71 20.32 6.20 -16.87
N ALA A 72 20.28 7.51 -16.69
CA ALA A 72 21.46 8.27 -16.27
C ALA A 72 21.95 7.88 -14.85
N LEU A 73 21.06 7.53 -13.93
CA LEU A 73 21.43 6.98 -12.61
C LEU A 73 22.08 5.59 -12.73
N HIS A 74 21.51 4.73 -13.58
CA HIS A 74 22.04 3.38 -13.83
C HIS A 74 23.45 3.41 -14.43
N GLU A 75 23.67 4.24 -15.44
CA GLU A 75 24.99 4.37 -16.06
C GLU A 75 26.01 5.02 -15.13
N ARG A 76 25.61 5.99 -14.28
CA ARG A 76 26.48 6.52 -13.21
C ARG A 76 26.88 5.44 -12.21
N ARG A 77 25.95 4.55 -11.82
CA ARG A 77 26.26 3.41 -10.93
C ARG A 77 27.18 2.37 -11.58
N LYS A 78 27.08 2.17 -12.90
CA LYS A 78 28.00 1.29 -13.65
C LYS A 78 29.41 1.86 -13.82
N HIS A 79 29.54 3.18 -13.98
CA HIS A 79 30.79 3.83 -14.37
C HIS A 79 31.50 4.62 -13.25
N GLY A 80 30.94 4.74 -12.04
CA GLY A 80 31.51 5.58 -10.97
C GLY A 80 31.32 5.05 -9.55
N THR A 81 32.43 4.56 -8.98
CA THR A 81 32.83 4.51 -7.55
C THR A 81 31.75 4.82 -6.51
N PHE A 82 31.28 3.78 -5.83
CA PHE A 82 30.68 3.87 -4.50
C PHE A 82 31.76 4.40 -3.51
N LYS A 83 31.72 5.70 -3.19
CA LYS A 83 32.26 6.19 -1.92
C LYS A 83 31.07 6.30 -0.98
N GLY A 84 31.11 5.48 0.07
CA GLY A 84 30.16 5.51 1.17
C GLY A 84 30.28 6.76 2.03
#